data_AF-A0A2V9LIB4-F1
#
_entry.id   AF-A0A2V9LIB4-F1
#
_cell.length_a   1.000
_cell.length_b   1.000
_cell.length_c   1.000
_cell.angle_alpha   90.00
_cell.angle_beta   90.00
_cell.angle_gamma   90.00
#
_symmetry.space_group_name_H-M   'P 1'
#
loop_
_entity.id
_entity.type
_entity.pdbx_description
1 polymer ?
#
loop_
_entity_poly.entity_id
_entity_poly.type
_entity_poly.pdbx_seq_one_letter_code
_entity_poly.pdbx_strand_id
1 'polypeptide(L)'
;MKKLQSLLWAIPLTLALAAQAYAQAKTKAAKAAPTEKTYYGDISDSMCGATHKMTGSPVECTKACVKNNAKYVFVYRGKVWEISNQDLADLPTLAGEHVRLKGTRSADGKSITVAALNESTPRKRAAKKSP
;
A
#
# COMPACT_ATOMS: atom_id res chain seq x y z
N MET A 1 6.99 38.08 -73.07
CA MET A 1 6.22 37.29 -72.07
C MET A 1 7.06 37.27 -70.78
N LYS A 2 7.16 38.36 -70.01
CA LYS A 2 6.29 38.76 -68.87
C LYS A 2 5.93 37.53 -68.01
N LYS A 3 6.78 37.11 -67.05
CA LYS A 3 6.82 37.53 -65.63
C LYS A 3 5.45 37.53 -64.95
N LEU A 4 5.18 36.47 -64.18
CA LEU A 4 4.37 36.36 -62.94
C LEU A 4 4.35 34.84 -62.64
N GLN A 5 5.05 34.28 -61.65
CA GLN A 5 5.10 34.65 -60.24
C GLN A 5 3.69 34.81 -59.64
N SER A 6 3.05 33.66 -59.40
CA SER A 6 1.92 33.53 -58.48
C SER A 6 1.80 32.05 -58.14
N LEU A 7 2.22 31.66 -56.93
CA LEU A 7 1.28 31.34 -55.84
C LEU A 7 0.52 30.04 -56.17
N LEU A 8 0.76 28.87 -55.58
CA LEU A 8 0.71 28.58 -54.15
C LEU A 8 1.16 27.13 -53.94
N TRP A 9 2.45 26.87 -53.83
CA TRP A 9 2.95 25.66 -53.17
C TRP A 9 4.01 26.01 -52.13
N ALA A 10 3.79 27.15 -51.46
CA ALA A 10 4.34 27.41 -50.15
C ALA A 10 3.44 26.72 -49.11
N ILE A 11 3.60 25.41 -48.96
CA ILE A 11 3.40 24.79 -47.65
C ILE A 11 4.81 24.47 -47.16
N PRO A 12 5.48 25.42 -46.49
CA PRO A 12 6.74 25.12 -45.87
C PRO A 12 6.47 24.01 -44.85
N LEU A 13 7.17 22.91 -45.06
CA LEU A 13 7.47 21.83 -44.12
C LEU A 13 8.06 22.41 -42.83
N THR A 14 7.24 23.14 -42.08
CA THR A 14 7.58 23.86 -40.84
C THR A 14 6.53 23.64 -39.76
N LEU A 15 5.56 22.75 -39.98
CA LEU A 15 4.66 22.26 -38.94
C LEU A 15 5.17 20.95 -38.31
N ALA A 16 6.48 20.87 -38.03
CA ALA A 16 7.08 19.77 -37.28
C ALA A 16 7.76 20.24 -35.98
N LEU A 17 7.64 21.52 -35.61
CA LEU A 17 8.34 22.10 -34.45
C LEU A 17 7.42 22.73 -33.39
N ALA A 18 6.15 22.31 -33.29
CA ALA A 18 5.24 22.75 -32.22
C ALA A 18 4.73 21.61 -31.31
N ALA A 19 4.97 20.34 -31.66
CA ALA A 19 4.51 19.21 -30.85
C ALA A 19 5.54 18.72 -29.81
N GLN A 20 6.81 19.12 -29.92
CA GLN A 20 7.83 18.79 -28.91
C GLN A 20 7.62 19.52 -27.57
N ALA A 21 6.68 20.48 -27.51
CA ALA A 21 6.31 21.19 -26.29
C ALA A 21 5.29 20.44 -25.40
N TYR A 22 4.67 19.35 -25.87
CA TYR A 22 3.73 18.56 -25.04
C TYR A 22 4.40 17.41 -24.27
N ALA A 23 5.70 17.18 -24.45
CA ALA A 23 6.39 16.00 -23.92
C ALA A 23 7.10 16.19 -22.57
N GLN A 24 7.04 17.38 -21.93
CA GLN A 24 7.82 17.66 -20.72
C GLN A 24 7.00 18.36 -19.64
N ALA A 25 5.92 17.73 -19.19
CA ALA A 25 5.23 18.10 -17.94
C ALA A 25 4.79 16.86 -17.15
N LYS A 26 5.65 15.84 -17.09
CA LYS A 26 5.68 14.95 -15.92
C LYS A 26 6.99 15.21 -15.24
N THR A 27 6.96 16.19 -14.35
CA THR A 27 7.93 16.31 -13.27
C THR A 27 8.24 14.91 -12.77
N LYS A 28 9.49 14.47 -12.93
CA LYS A 28 9.98 13.33 -12.16
C LYS A 28 9.87 13.76 -10.72
N ALA A 29 8.76 13.42 -10.07
CA ALA A 29 8.67 13.42 -8.63
C ALA A 29 9.85 12.57 -8.17
N ALA A 30 10.84 13.22 -7.56
CA ALA A 30 11.86 12.53 -6.81
C ALA A 30 11.09 11.66 -5.81
N LYS A 31 10.96 10.37 -6.12
CA LYS A 31 10.28 9.41 -5.29
C LYS A 31 11.16 9.33 -4.06
N ALA A 32 10.82 10.10 -3.03
CA ALA A 32 11.48 10.04 -1.74
C ALA A 32 11.62 8.56 -1.41
N ALA A 33 12.86 8.12 -1.15
CA ALA A 33 13.12 6.72 -0.85
C ALA A 33 12.10 6.31 0.22
N PRO A 34 11.34 5.21 0.01
CA PRO A 34 10.31 4.81 0.94
C PRO A 34 10.92 4.72 2.33
N THR A 35 10.54 5.64 3.21
CA THR A 35 11.12 5.69 4.54
C THR A 35 10.56 4.53 5.33
N GLU A 36 11.41 3.56 5.64
CA GLU A 36 11.03 2.44 6.49
C GLU A 36 10.73 2.97 7.90
N LYS A 37 9.54 2.64 8.42
CA LYS A 37 9.07 3.07 9.73
C LYS A 37 8.68 1.86 10.56
N THR A 38 8.80 2.01 11.87
CA THR A 38 8.32 1.01 12.82
C THR A 38 6.92 1.38 13.29
N TYR A 39 6.05 0.38 13.31
CA TYR A 39 4.68 0.44 13.77
C TYR A 39 4.45 -0.66 14.81
N TYR A 40 3.56 -0.38 15.76
CA TYR A 40 3.13 -1.35 16.77
C TYR A 40 1.62 -1.51 16.64
N GLY A 41 1.19 -2.71 16.29
CA GLY A 41 -0.20 -2.97 15.91
C GLY A 41 -0.49 -4.45 15.88
N ASP A 42 -1.68 -4.80 15.42
CA ASP A 42 -2.15 -6.18 15.41
C ASP A 42 -2.17 -6.72 13.98
N ILE A 43 -1.72 -7.97 13.80
CA ILE A 43 -1.97 -8.69 12.55
C ILE A 43 -3.38 -9.25 12.62
N SER A 44 -4.22 -8.88 11.66
CA SER A 44 -5.59 -9.36 11.53
C SER A 44 -5.83 -9.86 10.10
N ASP A 45 -7.06 -10.21 9.78
CA ASP A 45 -7.50 -10.61 8.45
C ASP A 45 -8.47 -9.59 7.83
N SER A 46 -8.61 -9.61 6.51
CA SER A 46 -9.46 -8.68 5.75
C SER A 46 -10.96 -8.86 5.99
N MET A 47 -11.40 -10.00 6.55
CA MET A 47 -12.81 -10.27 6.82
C MET A 47 -13.24 -9.71 8.18
N CYS A 48 -12.36 -9.76 9.18
CA CYS A 48 -12.61 -9.25 10.52
C CYS A 48 -12.12 -7.80 10.69
N GLY A 49 -11.03 -7.43 10.02
CA GLY A 49 -10.42 -6.11 10.11
C GLY A 49 -10.11 -5.74 11.56
N ALA A 50 -10.63 -4.61 12.02
CA ALA A 50 -10.50 -4.14 13.41
C ALA A 50 -11.64 -4.63 14.34
N THR A 51 -12.66 -5.27 13.79
CA THR A 51 -13.88 -5.66 14.50
C THR A 51 -13.95 -7.17 14.60
N HIS A 52 -13.36 -7.73 15.65
CA HIS A 52 -13.53 -9.14 16.01
C HIS A 52 -15.00 -9.38 16.41
N LYS A 53 -15.86 -9.66 15.42
CA LYS A 53 -17.29 -9.97 15.62
C LYS A 53 -17.54 -11.42 16.04
N MET A 54 -16.51 -12.25 16.02
CA MET A 54 -16.58 -13.67 16.38
C MET A 54 -16.12 -13.86 17.82
N THR A 55 -16.87 -14.63 18.60
CA THR A 55 -16.43 -15.10 19.93
C THR A 55 -15.24 -16.02 19.77
N GLY A 56 -14.09 -15.64 20.33
CA GLY A 56 -12.84 -16.41 20.24
C GLY A 56 -11.60 -15.55 20.46
N SER A 57 -10.41 -16.17 20.44
CA SER A 57 -9.15 -15.42 20.45
C SER A 57 -8.91 -14.76 19.08
N PRO A 58 -8.27 -13.59 19.02
CA PRO A 58 -7.88 -12.96 17.75
C PRO A 58 -7.07 -13.89 16.84
N VAL A 59 -6.21 -14.73 17.44
CA VAL A 59 -5.37 -15.71 16.74
C VAL A 59 -6.21 -16.75 16.01
N GLU A 60 -7.17 -17.37 16.70
CA GLU A 60 -8.04 -18.39 16.10
C GLU A 60 -8.92 -17.78 14.99
N CYS A 61 -9.41 -16.57 15.22
CA CYS A 61 -10.23 -15.83 14.24
C CYS A 61 -9.44 -15.56 12.95
N THR A 62 -8.25 -14.97 13.05
CA THR A 62 -7.41 -14.64 11.89
C THR A 62 -6.98 -15.91 11.15
N LYS A 63 -6.59 -16.97 11.85
CA LYS A 63 -6.25 -18.27 11.22
C LYS A 63 -7.45 -18.89 10.50
N ALA A 64 -8.65 -18.84 11.08
CA ALA A 64 -9.86 -19.33 10.43
C ALA A 64 -10.22 -18.53 9.17
N CYS A 65 -10.07 -17.21 9.20
CA CYS A 65 -10.36 -16.35 8.05
C CYS A 65 -9.34 -16.55 6.92
N VAL A 66 -8.04 -16.67 7.22
CA VAL A 66 -7.02 -16.92 6.20
C VAL A 66 -7.22 -18.30 5.55
N LYS A 67 -7.63 -19.32 6.30
CA LYS A 67 -8.05 -20.63 5.72
C LYS A 67 -9.21 -20.49 4.73
N ASN A 68 -10.08 -19.49 4.92
CA ASN A 68 -11.17 -19.15 4.01
C ASN A 68 -10.76 -18.15 2.91
N ASN A 69 -9.48 -18.04 2.58
CA ASN A 69 -8.91 -17.13 1.58
C ASN A 69 -8.98 -15.62 1.94
N ALA A 70 -9.10 -15.28 3.23
CA ALA A 70 -8.90 -13.89 3.66
C ALA A 70 -7.43 -13.49 3.55
N LYS A 71 -7.18 -12.19 3.32
CA LYS A 71 -5.83 -11.61 3.29
C LYS A 71 -5.42 -11.11 4.66
N TYR A 72 -4.13 -11.16 4.98
CA TYR A 72 -3.57 -10.52 6.17
C TYR A 72 -3.62 -9.00 6.04
N VAL A 73 -4.01 -8.35 7.13
CA VAL A 73 -4.02 -6.89 7.25
C VAL A 73 -3.34 -6.48 8.56
N PHE A 74 -2.79 -5.28 8.59
CA PHE A 74 -2.19 -4.71 9.79
C PHE A 74 -3.11 -3.65 10.37
N VAL A 75 -3.52 -3.84 11.62
CA VAL A 75 -4.38 -2.90 12.34
C VAL A 75 -3.51 -2.01 13.22
N TYR A 76 -3.46 -0.73 12.87
CA TYR A 76 -2.74 0.29 13.63
C TYR A 76 -3.70 1.35 14.15
N ARG A 77 -3.87 1.42 15.47
CA ARG A 77 -4.73 2.41 16.15
C ARG A 77 -6.16 2.46 15.56
N GLY A 78 -6.75 1.30 15.26
CA GLY A 78 -8.08 1.16 14.67
C GLY A 78 -8.15 1.38 13.16
N LYS A 79 -7.03 1.68 12.49
CA LYS A 79 -6.94 1.75 11.03
C LYS A 79 -6.44 0.43 10.47
N VAL A 80 -7.10 -0.07 9.43
CA VAL A 80 -6.71 -1.30 8.73
C VAL A 80 -5.85 -0.92 7.54
N TRP A 81 -4.64 -1.47 7.46
CA TRP A 81 -3.74 -1.36 6.32
C TRP A 81 -3.53 -2.72 5.67
N GLU A 82 -3.60 -2.78 4.35
CA GLU A 82 -3.33 -4.03 3.62
C GLU A 82 -1.84 -4.35 3.64
N ILE A 83 -1.48 -5.59 3.91
CA ILE A 83 -0.09 -6.04 3.83
C ILE A 83 0.20 -6.41 2.37
N SER A 84 1.15 -5.75 1.72
CA SER A 84 1.42 -6.01 0.30
C SER A 84 2.11 -7.35 0.04
N ASN A 85 2.91 -7.83 1.00
CA ASN A 85 3.65 -9.09 0.93
C ASN A 85 2.99 -10.16 1.80
N GLN A 86 1.94 -10.77 1.25
CA GLN A 86 1.13 -11.80 1.91
C GLN A 86 1.88 -13.12 2.17
N ASP A 87 2.96 -13.36 1.42
CA ASP A 87 3.71 -14.62 1.44
C ASP A 87 4.82 -14.67 2.52
N LEU A 88 4.85 -13.69 3.44
CA LEU A 88 5.81 -13.70 4.54
C LEU A 88 5.53 -14.86 5.50
N ALA A 89 6.56 -15.67 5.74
CA ALA A 89 6.50 -16.82 6.64
C ALA A 89 6.14 -16.46 8.09
N ASP A 90 6.41 -15.22 8.52
CA ASP A 90 6.10 -14.76 9.88
C ASP A 90 4.64 -14.38 10.07
N LEU A 91 3.89 -14.08 8.99
CA LEU A 91 2.47 -13.72 9.06
C LEU A 91 1.58 -14.82 9.67
N PRO A 92 1.66 -16.10 9.24
CA PRO A 92 0.85 -17.16 9.85
C PRO A 92 1.24 -17.42 11.32
N THR A 93 2.50 -17.24 11.68
CA THR A 93 2.98 -17.42 13.06
C THR A 93 2.45 -16.32 13.97
N LEU A 94 2.44 -15.07 13.49
CA LEU A 94 2.03 -13.88 14.24
C LEU A 94 0.58 -13.46 13.96
N ALA A 95 -0.22 -14.32 13.34
CA ALA A 95 -1.62 -14.06 13.00
C ALA A 95 -2.45 -13.82 14.27
N GLY A 96 -3.11 -12.66 14.39
CA GLY A 96 -3.89 -12.27 15.57
C GLY A 96 -3.05 -11.72 16.72
N GLU A 97 -1.73 -11.59 16.56
CA GLU A 97 -0.83 -11.13 17.62
C GLU A 97 -0.50 -9.62 17.54
N HIS A 98 -0.02 -9.07 18.66
CA HIS A 98 0.53 -7.71 18.69
C HIS A 98 1.99 -7.75 18.26
N VAL A 99 2.31 -7.07 17.17
CA VAL A 99 3.63 -7.13 16.55
C VAL A 99 4.27 -5.75 16.43
N ARG A 100 5.59 -5.77 16.44
CA ARG A 100 6.42 -4.67 15.99
C ARG A 100 6.72 -4.87 14.51
N LEU A 101 6.00 -4.14 13.67
CA LEU A 101 6.13 -4.19 12.21
C LEU A 101 7.08 -3.08 11.77
N LYS A 102 8.18 -3.44 11.10
CA LYS A 102 9.05 -2.50 10.40
C LYS A 102 8.76 -2.59 8.91
N GLY A 103 8.43 -1.48 8.27
CA GLY A 103 7.97 -1.52 6.89
C GLY A 103 7.77 -0.15 6.25
N THR A 104 7.44 -0.19 4.97
CA THR A 104 7.20 0.98 4.13
C THR A 104 5.71 1.12 3.89
N ARG A 105 5.15 2.29 4.22
CA ARG A 105 3.76 2.60 3.86
C ARG A 105 3.67 3.06 2.41
N SER A 106 2.64 2.60 1.70
CA SER A 106 2.32 3.10 0.36
C SER A 106 1.98 4.59 0.39
N ALA A 107 2.18 5.26 -0.75
CA ALA A 107 1.94 6.69 -0.93
C ALA A 107 0.46 7.08 -0.69
N ASP A 108 -0.47 6.17 -0.97
CA ASP A 108 -1.90 6.33 -0.70
C ASP A 108 -2.29 6.07 0.77
N GLY A 109 -1.37 5.54 1.58
CA GLY A 109 -1.57 5.25 3.00
C GLY A 109 -2.51 4.09 3.30
N LYS A 110 -2.90 3.30 2.29
CA LYS A 110 -3.83 2.16 2.45
C LYS A 110 -3.12 0.83 2.67
N SER A 111 -1.88 0.70 2.20
CA SER A 111 -1.09 -0.53 2.32
C SER A 111 0.27 -0.30 2.93
N ILE A 112 0.87 -1.40 3.41
CA ILE A 112 2.19 -1.45 4.00
C ILE A 112 2.96 -2.66 3.47
N THR A 113 4.19 -2.44 3.02
CA THR A 113 5.15 -3.50 2.71
C THR A 113 5.97 -3.76 3.96
N VAL A 114 5.92 -4.99 4.46
CA VAL A 114 6.64 -5.40 5.67
C VAL A 114 8.08 -5.76 5.32
N ALA A 115 9.04 -5.17 6.01
CA ALA A 115 10.46 -5.52 5.91
C ALA A 115 10.89 -6.46 7.05
N ALA A 116 10.32 -6.29 8.25
CA ALA A 116 10.54 -7.17 9.38
C ALA A 116 9.30 -7.20 10.28
N LEU A 117 8.96 -8.39 10.78
CA LEU A 117 7.96 -8.59 11.82
C LEU A 117 8.66 -9.19 13.04
N ASN A 118 8.33 -8.66 14.21
CA ASN A 118 8.77 -9.23 15.47
C ASN A 118 7.59 -9.23 16.42
N GLU A 119 7.55 -10.20 17.32
CA GLU A 119 6.69 -10.12 18.49
C GLU A 119 7.00 -8.81 19.23
N SER A 120 5.98 -8.00 19.47
CA SER A 120 6.13 -6.92 20.43
C SER A 120 5.88 -7.51 21.79
N THR A 121 6.78 -7.24 22.75
CA THR A 121 6.62 -7.68 24.15
C THR A 121 5.17 -7.44 24.55
N PRO A 122 4.47 -8.42 25.14
CA PRO A 122 3.06 -8.28 25.41
C PRO A 122 2.90 -7.04 26.29
N ARG A 123 2.40 -5.96 25.69
CA ARG A 123 1.60 -5.03 26.48
C ARG A 123 0.57 -5.97 27.07
N LYS A 124 0.54 -6.13 28.40
CA LYS A 124 -0.60 -6.74 29.09
C LYS A 124 -1.82 -6.20 28.35
N ARG A 125 -2.39 -6.97 27.43
CA ARG A 125 -3.77 -6.78 27.02
C ARG A 125 -4.42 -7.21 28.30
N ALA A 126 -4.58 -6.23 29.20
CA ALA A 126 -5.32 -6.38 30.41
C ALA A 126 -6.56 -7.13 29.96
N ALA A 127 -6.74 -8.31 30.55
CA ALA A 127 -7.93 -9.10 30.43
C ALA A 127 -9.15 -8.20 30.68
N LYS A 128 -9.61 -7.50 29.64
CA LYS A 128 -11.02 -7.24 29.41
C LYS A 128 -11.44 -8.48 28.65
N LYS A 129 -11.62 -9.64 29.29
CA LYS A 129 -12.72 -9.95 30.22
C LYS A 129 -13.93 -9.03 30.04
N SER A 130 -14.85 -9.54 29.23
CA SER A 130 -16.31 -9.44 29.36
C SER A 130 -17.00 -8.15 28.94
N PRO A 131 -18.34 -8.19 28.74
CA PRO A 131 -19.30 -9.27 29.05
C PRO A 131 -19.24 -10.47 28.10
#